data_AF-A0A0W8CIP9-F1
#
_entry.id   AF-A0A0W8CIP9-F1
#
_cell.length_a   1.000
_cell.length_b   1.000
_cell.length_c   1.000
_cell.angle_alpha   90.00
_cell.angle_beta   90.00
_cell.angle_gamma   90.00
#
_symmetry.space_group_name_H-M   'P 1'
#
loop_
_entity.id
_entity.type
_entity.pdbx_description
1 polymer ?
#
loop_
_entity_poly.entity_id
_entity_poly.type
_entity_poly.pdbx_seq_one_letter_code
_entity_poly.pdbx_strand_id
1 'polypeptide(L)'
;MCEHCVLPCTSRRHLANHRRYCTDNPDKVKSKKARAEADARGGHCDKCNRDFKKRNALYQHNHRRHPKKPVKSSSAEELSYVYHSNKSDNQKQSDMDAEEESDSDVYIESDAKVDTESEEESADEREEGSEEEVSSSGDGSEAESEAWSDAESAEDSE
;
A
#
# COMPACT_ATOMS: atom_id res chain seq x y z
N MET A 1 -17.15 -19.79 -0.69
CA MET A 1 -16.07 -20.53 -1.38
C MET A 1 -15.52 -19.66 -2.49
N CYS A 2 -14.32 -19.92 -2.99
CA CYS A 2 -13.81 -19.29 -4.21
C CYS A 2 -14.46 -19.91 -5.46
N GLU A 3 -14.80 -19.09 -6.45
CA GLU A 3 -15.37 -19.53 -7.74
C GLU A 3 -14.34 -20.22 -8.65
N HIS A 4 -13.04 -20.00 -8.42
CA HIS A 4 -11.96 -20.47 -9.30
C HIS A 4 -11.23 -21.72 -8.78
N CYS A 5 -11.09 -21.86 -7.46
CA CYS A 5 -10.33 -22.94 -6.83
C CYS A 5 -11.13 -23.74 -5.77
N VAL A 6 -12.43 -23.44 -5.63
CA VAL A 6 -13.37 -24.07 -4.68
C VAL A 6 -13.02 -23.92 -3.18
N LEU A 7 -11.83 -23.43 -2.83
CA LEU A 7 -11.37 -23.28 -1.44
C LEU A 7 -12.40 -22.51 -0.57
N PRO A 8 -12.67 -22.97 0.66
CA PRO A 8 -13.53 -22.26 1.59
C PRO A 8 -12.85 -20.97 2.07
N CYS A 9 -13.58 -19.85 2.01
CA CYS A 9 -13.13 -18.57 2.54
C CYS A 9 -13.92 -18.24 3.81
N THR A 10 -13.21 -18.00 4.91
CA THR A 10 -13.76 -17.75 6.26
C THR A 10 -14.53 -16.43 6.41
N SER A 11 -14.40 -15.49 5.47
CA SER A 11 -15.15 -14.22 5.49
C SER A 11 -15.31 -13.62 4.08
N ARG A 12 -16.23 -12.67 3.93
CA ARG A 12 -16.37 -11.87 2.69
C ARG A 12 -15.07 -11.13 2.33
N ARG A 13 -14.35 -10.61 3.33
CA ARG A 13 -13.06 -9.92 3.14
C ARG A 13 -11.95 -10.89 2.70
N HIS A 14 -11.92 -12.09 3.28
CA HIS A 14 -11.03 -13.16 2.84
C HIS A 14 -11.35 -13.53 1.38
N LEU A 15 -12.61 -13.77 1.01
CA LEU A 15 -12.98 -14.08 -0.38
C LEU A 15 -12.56 -12.99 -1.38
N ALA A 16 -12.78 -11.70 -1.03
CA ALA A 16 -12.41 -10.58 -1.90
C ALA A 16 -10.88 -10.47 -2.13
N ASN A 17 -10.09 -10.67 -1.08
CA ASN A 17 -8.62 -10.72 -1.21
C ASN A 17 -8.18 -11.98 -1.95
N HIS A 18 -8.75 -13.14 -1.61
CA HIS A 18 -8.44 -14.41 -2.23
C HIS A 18 -8.64 -14.35 -3.75
N ARG A 19 -9.77 -13.84 -4.26
CA ARG A 19 -10.01 -13.68 -5.70
C ARG A 19 -8.89 -12.94 -6.42
N ARG A 20 -8.27 -11.93 -5.80
CA ARG A 20 -7.17 -11.14 -6.41
C ARG A 20 -5.87 -11.91 -6.56
N TYR A 21 -5.62 -12.89 -5.70
CA TYR A 21 -4.33 -13.61 -5.61
C TYR A 21 -4.42 -15.10 -5.93
N CYS A 22 -5.63 -15.67 -6.02
CA CYS A 22 -5.94 -17.03 -6.42
C CYS A 22 -5.17 -17.42 -7.68
N THR A 23 -4.46 -18.56 -7.63
CA THR A 23 -3.72 -19.12 -8.78
C THR A 23 -4.60 -19.35 -9.98
N ASP A 24 -5.81 -19.83 -9.73
CA ASP A 24 -6.71 -20.39 -10.74
C ASP A 24 -7.67 -19.33 -11.30
N ASN A 25 -7.57 -18.08 -10.81
CA ASN A 25 -8.31 -16.96 -11.38
C ASN A 25 -7.65 -16.49 -12.70
N PRO A 26 -8.30 -16.64 -13.87
CA PRO A 26 -7.75 -16.17 -15.14
C PRO A 26 -7.53 -14.65 -15.18
N ASP A 27 -8.29 -13.86 -14.41
CA ASP A 27 -8.13 -12.41 -14.34
C ASP A 27 -6.85 -11.99 -13.61
N LYS A 28 -6.25 -12.86 -12.78
CA LYS A 28 -4.91 -12.64 -12.22
C LYS A 28 -3.86 -12.61 -13.33
N VAL A 29 -3.98 -13.49 -14.33
CA VAL A 29 -3.07 -13.54 -15.48
C VAL A 29 -3.25 -12.30 -16.37
N LYS A 30 -4.51 -11.93 -16.67
CA LYS A 30 -4.83 -10.69 -17.41
C LYS A 30 -4.28 -9.45 -16.69
N SER A 31 -4.52 -9.35 -15.39
CA SER A 31 -4.05 -8.25 -14.54
C SER A 31 -2.52 -8.17 -14.47
N LYS A 32 -1.83 -9.31 -14.34
CA LYS A 32 -0.36 -9.37 -14.39
C LYS A 32 0.18 -8.91 -15.75
N LYS A 33 -0.42 -9.36 -16.86
CA LYS A 33 -0.03 -8.93 -18.23
C LYS A 33 -0.27 -7.44 -18.43
N ALA A 34 -1.46 -6.94 -18.08
CA ALA A 34 -1.80 -5.52 -18.19
C ALA A 34 -0.88 -4.63 -17.35
N ARG A 35 -0.50 -5.09 -16.15
CA ARG A 35 0.47 -4.37 -15.30
C ARG A 35 1.87 -4.37 -15.91
N ALA A 36 2.34 -5.50 -16.44
CA ALA A 36 3.64 -5.59 -17.11
C ALA A 36 3.72 -4.71 -18.36
N GLU A 37 2.68 -4.73 -19.21
CA GLU A 37 2.58 -3.84 -20.38
C GLU A 37 2.58 -2.36 -19.97
N ALA A 38 1.81 -2.03 -18.94
CA ALA A 38 1.78 -0.67 -18.41
C ALA A 38 3.14 -0.24 -17.83
N ASP A 39 3.83 -1.12 -17.10
CA ASP A 39 5.16 -0.85 -16.55
C ASP A 39 6.22 -0.72 -17.66
N ALA A 40 6.11 -1.50 -18.76
CA ALA A 40 6.95 -1.38 -19.96
C ALA A 40 6.71 -0.08 -20.74
N ARG A 41 5.46 0.40 -20.78
CA ARG A 41 5.11 1.74 -21.30
C ARG A 41 5.68 2.88 -20.43
N GLY A 42 6.13 2.59 -19.21
CA GLY A 42 6.63 3.59 -18.27
C GLY A 42 5.50 4.49 -17.76
N GLY A 43 5.72 5.81 -17.82
CA GLY A 43 4.67 6.78 -17.54
C GLY A 43 5.08 8.23 -17.80
N HIS A 44 4.10 9.07 -18.13
CA HIS A 44 4.24 10.50 -18.36
C HIS A 44 3.66 11.31 -17.18
N CYS A 45 4.22 12.50 -16.90
CA CYS A 45 3.66 13.45 -15.95
C CYS A 45 3.15 14.71 -16.67
N ASP A 46 1.83 14.83 -16.85
CA ASP A 46 1.18 15.93 -17.58
C ASP A 46 1.39 17.31 -16.93
N LYS A 47 1.78 17.34 -15.64
CA LYS A 47 2.03 18.58 -14.88
C LYS A 47 3.44 19.15 -15.09
N CYS A 48 4.38 18.32 -15.53
CA CYS A 48 5.76 18.73 -15.79
C CYS A 48 6.23 18.39 -17.21
N ASN A 49 5.39 17.76 -18.03
CA ASN A 49 5.70 17.22 -19.35
C ASN A 49 6.99 16.40 -19.34
N ARG A 50 7.10 15.45 -18.40
CA ARG A 50 8.27 14.58 -18.22
C ARG A 50 7.90 13.10 -18.34
N ASP A 51 8.68 12.40 -19.15
CA ASP A 51 8.59 10.96 -19.34
C ASP A 51 9.50 10.18 -18.40
N PHE A 52 9.01 9.03 -17.92
CA PHE A 52 9.70 8.14 -17.01
C PHE A 52 9.74 6.73 -17.58
N LYS A 53 10.96 6.18 -17.75
CA LYS A 53 11.19 4.80 -18.22
C LYS A 53 10.55 3.71 -17.35
N LYS A 54 10.15 4.02 -16.11
CA LYS A 54 9.51 3.10 -15.15
C LYS A 54 8.31 3.76 -14.49
N ARG A 55 7.16 3.07 -14.41
CA ARG A 55 5.95 3.57 -13.73
C ARG A 55 6.19 3.95 -12.27
N ASN A 56 7.03 3.20 -11.55
CA ASN A 56 7.39 3.52 -10.17
C ASN A 56 8.11 4.88 -10.03
N ALA A 57 8.92 5.27 -11.02
CA ALA A 57 9.58 6.57 -11.02
C ALA A 57 8.56 7.72 -11.20
N LEU A 58 7.57 7.56 -12.09
CA LEU A 58 6.44 8.50 -12.20
C LEU A 58 5.64 8.57 -10.88
N TYR A 59 5.36 7.43 -10.25
CA TYR A 59 4.63 7.37 -8.98
C TYR A 59 5.36 8.19 -7.89
N GLN A 60 6.65 7.93 -7.69
CA GLN A 60 7.47 8.66 -6.72
C GLN A 60 7.62 10.14 -7.07
N HIS A 61 7.77 10.48 -8.36
CA HIS A 61 7.75 11.87 -8.83
C HIS A 61 6.44 12.57 -8.46
N ASN A 62 5.29 11.96 -8.75
CA ASN A 62 3.98 12.51 -8.43
C ASN A 62 3.78 12.69 -6.93
N HIS A 63 4.19 11.73 -6.10
CA HIS A 63 4.08 11.86 -4.65
C HIS A 63 4.97 12.98 -4.08
N ARG A 64 6.18 13.18 -4.62
CA ARG A 64 7.14 14.19 -4.13
C ARG A 64 6.92 15.60 -4.71
N ARG A 65 6.46 15.71 -5.97
CA ARG A 65 6.31 17.00 -6.68
C ARG A 65 4.86 17.47 -6.81
N HIS A 66 3.90 16.55 -6.74
CA HIS A 66 2.49 16.83 -6.94
C HIS A 66 1.61 16.14 -5.88
N PRO A 67 1.90 16.33 -4.59
CA PRO A 67 1.13 15.71 -3.51
C PRO A 67 -0.36 16.03 -3.69
N LYS A 68 -1.19 14.98 -3.73
CA LYS A 68 -2.64 15.15 -3.76
C LYS A 68 -3.04 15.77 -2.42
N LYS A 69 -3.54 17.01 -2.45
CA LYS A 69 -4.19 17.61 -1.28
C LYS A 69 -5.32 16.66 -0.84
N PRO A 70 -5.42 16.27 0.45
CA PRO A 70 -6.53 15.46 0.89
C PRO A 70 -7.82 16.23 0.64
N VAL A 71 -8.72 15.65 -0.15
CA VAL A 71 -10.06 16.21 -0.33
C VAL A 71 -10.78 15.99 1.01
N LYS A 72 -10.91 17.06 1.79
CA LYS A 72 -11.80 17.07 2.94
C LYS A 72 -13.21 16.86 2.40
N SER A 73 -13.77 15.68 2.63
CA SER A 73 -15.14 15.36 2.21
C SER A 73 -16.12 16.22 3.01
N SER A 74 -16.78 17.16 2.33
CA SER A 74 -17.83 18.03 2.91
C SER A 74 -18.99 17.27 3.55
N SER A 75 -19.15 15.99 3.20
CA SER A 75 -20.06 15.03 3.84
C SER A 75 -19.94 14.93 5.38
N ALA A 76 -18.85 15.41 5.99
CA ALA A 76 -18.71 15.42 7.45
C ALA A 76 -19.65 16.41 8.15
N GLU A 77 -20.01 17.54 7.53
CA GLU A 77 -20.93 18.52 8.13
C GLU A 77 -22.40 18.22 7.86
N GLU A 78 -22.76 17.58 6.74
CA GLU A 78 -24.16 17.17 6.54
C GLU A 78 -24.58 16.04 7.48
N LEU A 79 -23.65 15.16 7.88
CA LEU A 79 -23.96 14.06 8.80
C LEU A 79 -24.20 14.52 10.25
N SER A 80 -23.59 15.63 10.71
CA SER A 80 -23.88 16.17 12.04
C SER A 80 -25.26 16.84 12.09
N TYR A 81 -25.66 17.53 11.02
CA TYR A 81 -26.98 18.17 10.92
C TYR A 81 -28.11 17.14 11.03
N VAL A 82 -28.04 16.03 10.28
CA VAL A 82 -29.02 14.94 10.34
C VAL A 82 -29.05 14.25 11.71
N TYR A 83 -27.91 14.15 12.40
CA TYR A 83 -27.85 13.53 13.74
C TYR A 83 -28.44 14.42 14.86
N HIS A 84 -28.58 15.74 14.63
CA HIS A 84 -29.17 16.67 15.60
C HIS A 84 -30.63 17.03 15.29
N SER A 85 -31.08 16.93 14.04
CA SER A 85 -32.49 17.18 13.67
C SER A 85 -33.47 16.08 14.15
N ASN A 86 -32.99 14.85 14.41
CA ASN A 86 -33.85 13.70 14.73
C ASN A 86 -34.21 13.55 16.23
N LYS A 87 -34.02 14.59 17.06
CA LYS A 87 -34.29 14.52 18.52
C LYS A 87 -35.35 15.50 19.02
N SER A 88 -36.02 16.18 18.10
CA SER A 88 -37.05 17.20 18.39
C SER A 88 -38.38 16.83 17.72
N ASP A 89 -39.06 15.78 18.22
CA ASP A 89 -40.53 15.64 18.21
C ASP A 89 -40.98 14.23 18.67
N ASN A 90 -40.93 13.98 19.98
CA ASN A 90 -41.86 13.05 20.62
C ASN A 90 -42.05 13.39 22.10
N GLN A 91 -42.89 14.39 22.38
CA GLN A 91 -43.26 14.76 23.74
C GLN A 91 -44.54 14.02 24.17
N LYS A 92 -44.37 12.97 24.98
CA LYS A 92 -45.30 12.38 25.99
C LYS A 92 -44.96 10.89 26.22
N GLN A 93 -45.00 10.33 27.42
CA GLN A 93 -45.25 10.88 28.76
C GLN A 93 -44.74 9.85 29.79
N SER A 94 -43.92 10.24 30.76
CA SER A 94 -43.65 9.42 31.95
C SER A 94 -43.02 10.25 33.06
N ASP A 95 -43.86 10.91 33.84
CA ASP A 95 -43.48 11.56 35.09
C ASP A 95 -43.10 10.47 36.13
N MET A 96 -41.82 10.40 36.51
CA MET A 96 -41.33 9.72 37.71
C MET A 96 -40.05 10.43 38.16
N ASP A 97 -40.08 11.00 39.36
CA ASP A 97 -38.99 11.73 40.00
C ASP A 97 -37.76 10.83 40.26
N ALA A 98 -36.57 11.37 40.01
CA ALA A 98 -35.31 10.89 40.57
C ALA A 98 -34.32 12.06 40.63
N GLU A 99 -33.95 12.42 41.85
CA GLU A 99 -33.18 13.61 42.26
C GLU A 99 -31.88 13.86 41.46
N GLU A 100 -31.54 15.15 41.36
CA GLU A 100 -30.24 15.66 40.94
C GLU A 100 -29.18 15.37 42.02
N GLU A 101 -28.32 14.38 41.82
CA GLU A 101 -27.10 14.19 42.62
C GLU A 101 -25.87 14.28 41.68
N SER A 102 -25.33 15.49 41.58
CA SER A 102 -24.02 15.75 40.97
C SER A 102 -22.92 15.44 42.00
N ASP A 103 -22.37 14.22 41.98
CA ASP A 103 -21.30 13.84 42.92
C ASP A 103 -20.00 13.32 42.27
N SER A 104 -18.94 13.64 43.01
CA SER A 104 -17.49 13.58 42.91
C SER A 104 -16.73 12.47 42.16
N ASP A 105 -15.59 12.93 41.62
CA ASP A 105 -14.25 12.35 41.67
C ASP A 105 -13.98 10.88 41.33
N VAL A 106 -13.33 10.68 40.18
CA VAL A 106 -12.25 9.68 40.04
C VAL A 106 -11.01 10.35 39.47
N TYR A 107 -10.19 10.94 40.36
CA TYR A 107 -8.79 11.23 40.07
C TYR A 107 -8.04 9.90 39.89
N ILE A 108 -7.51 9.63 38.69
CA ILE A 108 -6.48 8.60 38.50
C ILE A 108 -5.13 9.31 38.39
N GLU A 109 -4.58 9.63 39.55
CA GLU A 109 -3.19 10.03 39.71
C GLU A 109 -2.34 8.77 39.91
N SER A 110 -1.24 8.66 39.18
CA SER A 110 -0.25 7.58 39.34
C SER A 110 1.11 8.06 38.88
N ASP A 111 1.64 9.05 39.61
CA ASP A 111 3.07 9.31 39.64
C ASP A 111 3.81 8.08 40.16
N ALA A 112 4.55 7.42 39.27
CA ALA A 112 5.58 6.45 39.63
C ALA A 112 6.89 6.87 38.98
N LYS A 113 7.61 7.75 39.70
CA LYS A 113 9.01 8.07 39.39
C LYS A 113 9.84 6.80 39.55
N VAL A 114 10.54 6.41 38.50
CA VAL A 114 11.69 5.52 38.59
C VAL A 114 12.87 6.29 38.04
N ASP A 115 13.49 7.07 38.93
CA ASP A 115 14.86 7.51 38.75
C ASP A 115 15.75 6.27 38.87
N THR A 116 16.51 5.97 37.81
CA THR A 116 17.74 5.19 37.89
C THR A 116 18.83 5.99 37.23
N GLU A 117 19.45 6.84 38.04
CA GLU A 117 20.68 7.55 37.77
C GLU A 117 21.88 6.60 37.53
N SER A 118 22.72 7.00 36.58
CA SER A 118 24.17 6.78 36.40
C SER A 118 24.44 7.04 34.92
N GLU A 119 24.90 8.24 34.54
CA GLU A 119 26.33 8.65 34.54
C GLU A 119 27.06 7.83 33.46
N GLU A 120 27.23 8.41 32.26
CA GLU A 120 28.47 9.07 31.76
C GLU A 120 29.61 8.04 31.56
N GLU A 121 30.47 8.04 30.55
CA GLU A 121 31.14 8.99 29.67
C GLU A 121 31.61 8.17 28.43
N SER A 122 32.22 8.62 27.33
CA SER A 122 33.08 9.76 27.01
C SER A 122 33.10 9.95 25.46
N ALA A 123 33.83 10.96 24.99
CA ALA A 123 34.05 11.28 23.59
C ALA A 123 35.13 10.40 22.91
N ASP A 124 35.51 10.84 21.69
CA ASP A 124 36.75 10.55 20.95
C ASP A 124 36.83 9.21 20.18
N GLU A 125 37.39 9.14 18.96
CA GLU A 125 38.00 10.15 18.05
C GLU A 125 37.70 9.84 16.56
N ARG A 126 38.05 10.78 15.66
CA ARG A 126 38.24 10.62 14.20
C ARG A 126 39.30 9.56 13.81
N GLU A 127 39.27 9.07 12.57
CA GLU A 127 40.43 9.08 11.64
C GLU A 127 40.02 8.69 10.21
N GLU A 128 40.84 9.06 9.22
CA GLU A 128 40.51 9.03 7.79
C GLU A 128 41.32 8.00 6.96
N GLY A 129 40.88 7.71 5.74
CA GLY A 129 41.50 6.76 4.80
C GLY A 129 40.55 6.48 3.63
N SER A 130 40.68 7.00 2.40
CA SER A 130 41.83 7.53 1.63
C SER A 130 42.79 6.47 1.06
N GLU A 131 42.31 5.65 0.13
CA GLU A 131 43.02 5.27 -1.12
C GLU A 131 41.97 4.70 -2.12
N GLU A 132 41.77 5.27 -3.31
CA GLU A 132 42.64 5.39 -4.50
C GLU A 132 42.68 4.08 -5.34
N GLU A 133 41.92 4.10 -6.44
CA GLU A 133 42.15 3.47 -7.74
C GLU A 133 42.65 2.01 -7.86
N VAL A 134 41.81 1.13 -8.45
CA VAL A 134 42.29 0.29 -9.58
C VAL A 134 41.16 -0.09 -10.54
N SER A 135 41.41 0.12 -11.84
CA SER A 135 40.55 -0.36 -12.93
C SER A 135 41.00 -1.73 -13.41
N SER A 136 40.06 -2.60 -13.81
CA SER A 136 40.35 -3.65 -14.79
C SER A 136 39.13 -4.02 -15.61
N SER A 137 39.27 -3.83 -16.92
CA SER A 137 38.34 -4.28 -17.94
C SER A 137 38.39 -5.80 -18.06
N GLY A 138 37.22 -6.45 -18.03
CA GLY A 138 37.05 -7.85 -18.40
C GLY A 138 36.23 -7.95 -19.68
N ASP A 139 36.90 -7.94 -20.83
CA ASP A 139 36.31 -8.31 -22.12
C ASP A 139 36.15 -9.84 -22.18
N GLY A 140 35.07 -10.33 -22.77
CA GLY A 140 34.70 -11.74 -22.66
C GLY A 140 33.43 -12.08 -23.44
N SER A 141 33.53 -12.05 -24.76
CA SER A 141 32.46 -12.50 -25.66
C SER A 141 32.46 -14.02 -25.80
N GLU A 142 31.30 -14.65 -25.65
CA GLU A 142 31.00 -15.88 -26.39
C GLU A 142 29.51 -15.95 -26.72
N ALA A 143 29.24 -16.34 -27.97
CA ALA A 143 27.92 -16.52 -28.51
C ALA A 143 27.73 -18.01 -28.75
N GLU A 144 26.69 -18.60 -28.15
CA GLU A 144 26.21 -19.93 -28.54
C GLU A 144 24.80 -19.81 -29.11
N SER A 145 24.71 -20.13 -30.39
CA SER A 145 23.49 -20.15 -31.17
C SER A 145 22.93 -21.57 -31.19
N GLU A 146 21.80 -21.81 -30.54
CA GLU A 146 21.01 -23.02 -30.79
C GLU A 146 20.00 -22.75 -31.91
N ALA A 147 20.42 -23.02 -33.14
CA ALA A 147 19.55 -23.11 -34.29
C ALA A 147 18.92 -24.50 -34.33
N TRP A 148 17.62 -24.58 -34.04
CA TRP A 148 16.84 -25.82 -34.24
C TRP A 148 16.27 -25.79 -35.67
N SER A 149 17.06 -26.28 -36.61
CA SER A 149 16.65 -26.52 -38.00
C SER A 149 16.30 -27.98 -38.22
N ASP A 150 15.50 -28.22 -39.26
CA ASP A 150 15.14 -29.51 -39.86
C ASP A 150 14.30 -30.50 -39.01
N ALA A 151 13.58 -31.45 -39.62
CA ALA A 151 12.79 -31.47 -40.87
C ALA A 151 12.29 -32.91 -41.08
N GLU A 152 11.00 -33.15 -40.94
CA GLU A 152 10.34 -34.40 -41.35
C GLU A 152 8.82 -34.18 -41.40
N SER A 153 8.05 -34.79 -42.29
CA SER A 153 8.32 -35.24 -43.66
C SER A 153 6.98 -35.22 -44.41
N ALA A 154 6.98 -35.20 -45.74
CA ALA A 154 5.73 -35.25 -46.50
C ALA A 154 5.21 -36.69 -46.66
N GLU A 155 3.91 -36.87 -46.44
CA GLU A 155 3.08 -37.93 -47.04
C GLU A 155 1.77 -37.24 -47.48
N ASP A 156 1.55 -37.05 -48.79
CA ASP A 156 0.96 -38.01 -49.75
C ASP A 156 -0.56 -38.15 -49.50
N SER A 157 -1.39 -37.30 -50.11
CA SER A 157 -1.98 -37.48 -51.45
C SER A 157 -2.78 -38.78 -51.61
N GLU A 158 -4.09 -38.74 -51.37
CA GLU A 158 -5.18 -39.01 -52.36
C GLU A 158 -6.58 -38.75 -51.74
#